data_AF-A0A9D8WM22-F1
#
_entry.id   AF-A0A9D8WM22-F1
#
_cell.length_a   1.000
_cell.length_b   1.000
_cell.length_c   1.000
_cell.angle_alpha   90.00
_cell.angle_beta   90.00
_cell.angle_gamma   90.00
#
_symmetry.space_group_name_H-M   'P 1'
#
loop_
_entity.id
_entity.type
_entity.pdbx_description
1 polymer ?
#
loop_
_entity_poly.entity_id
_entity_poly.type
_entity_poly.pdbx_seq_one_letter_code
_entity_poly.pdbx_strand_id
1 'polypeptide(L)'
;MVLFQRRKSFLTDDAEEWQIECWAWHLRQSGTIDQLRQTPLALPTKEFFPALGLDGHERALAVFERVKMYSGMEGWPVRLVAQNDMPAFLEGGAFIQHEGSCAGTFRMDEKGDVIITYAPDLIHNPAGLIATLAHELGHYLNESFDSDPPGGWDLNEPATDITSILLGFGVFAANHCLVHETFDSGYRIGKVGYLSEKERVFSLAIFLELSGRALDEATPYLKKYLAKQLNSANEYLQSSQILRPLQDLLNE
;
A
#
# COMPACT_ATOMS: atom_id res chain seq x y z
N MET A 1 -41.16 1.88 -15.01
CA MET A 1 -40.26 2.57 -14.06
C MET A 1 -39.57 1.48 -13.24
N VAL A 2 -38.39 1.03 -13.68
CA VAL A 2 -37.62 0.03 -12.92
C VAL A 2 -37.03 0.78 -11.74
N LEU A 3 -37.53 0.51 -10.53
CA LEU A 3 -36.84 0.95 -9.32
C LEU A 3 -35.50 0.23 -9.29
N PHE A 4 -34.42 0.95 -9.59
CA PHE A 4 -33.08 0.50 -9.25
C PHE A 4 -33.00 0.45 -7.73
N GLN A 5 -33.19 -0.74 -7.16
CA GLN A 5 -32.92 -0.99 -5.77
C GLN A 5 -31.41 -0.81 -5.59
N ARG A 6 -30.99 0.35 -5.06
CA ARG A 6 -29.59 0.67 -4.79
C ARG A 6 -29.02 -0.50 -3.96
N ARG A 7 -28.10 -1.28 -4.53
CA ARG A 7 -27.43 -2.35 -3.80
C ARG A 7 -26.78 -1.72 -2.57
N LYS A 8 -26.77 -2.47 -1.46
CA LYS A 8 -26.09 -2.04 -0.24
C LYS A 8 -24.62 -1.83 -0.57
N SER A 9 -24.10 -0.65 -0.26
CA SER A 9 -22.69 -0.27 -0.40
C SER A 9 -21.79 -1.32 0.26
N PHE A 10 -20.63 -1.58 -0.33
CA PHE A 10 -19.65 -2.51 0.21
C PHE A 10 -19.00 -1.92 1.46
N LEU A 11 -18.58 -0.65 1.43
CA LEU A 11 -18.17 0.15 2.60
C LEU A 11 -19.27 1.15 2.98
N THR A 12 -18.96 2.12 3.84
CA THR A 12 -19.81 3.31 4.01
C THR A 12 -19.69 4.19 2.77
N ASP A 13 -20.77 4.89 2.41
CA ASP A 13 -20.79 5.76 1.22
C ASP A 13 -19.60 6.74 1.21
N ASP A 14 -19.30 7.41 2.34
CA ASP A 14 -18.16 8.33 2.47
C ASP A 14 -16.80 7.65 2.23
N ALA A 15 -16.63 6.39 2.67
CA ALA A 15 -15.36 5.68 2.50
C ALA A 15 -15.19 5.22 1.04
N GLU A 16 -16.28 4.81 0.39
CA GLU A 16 -16.29 4.49 -1.03
C GLU A 16 -15.97 5.70 -1.88
N GLU A 17 -16.67 6.82 -1.65
CA GLU A 17 -16.47 8.08 -2.36
C GLU A 17 -15.02 8.57 -2.20
N TRP A 18 -14.51 8.62 -0.97
CA TRP A 18 -13.14 9.05 -0.72
C TRP A 18 -12.09 8.14 -1.39
N GLN A 19 -12.27 6.80 -1.38
CA GLN A 19 -11.33 5.92 -2.09
C GLN A 19 -11.35 6.18 -3.60
N ILE A 20 -12.52 6.41 -4.20
CA ILE A 20 -12.61 6.75 -5.63
C ILE A 20 -11.93 8.09 -5.91
N GLU A 21 -12.12 9.10 -5.06
CA GLU A 21 -11.41 10.38 -5.18
C GLU A 21 -9.89 10.20 -5.08
N CYS A 22 -9.41 9.38 -4.13
CA CYS A 22 -7.99 9.11 -3.94
C CYS A 22 -7.38 8.37 -5.13
N TRP A 23 -8.09 7.38 -5.69
CA TRP A 23 -7.69 6.73 -6.93
C TRP A 23 -7.66 7.71 -8.11
N ALA A 24 -8.65 8.61 -8.23
CA ALA A 24 -8.66 9.62 -9.26
C ALA A 24 -7.51 10.62 -9.12
N TRP A 25 -7.17 11.01 -7.89
CA TRP A 25 -6.01 11.84 -7.59
C TRP A 25 -4.72 11.14 -8.06
N HIS A 26 -4.50 9.88 -7.67
CA HIS A 26 -3.34 9.13 -8.12
C HIS A 26 -3.23 9.02 -9.64
N LEU A 27 -4.32 8.68 -10.33
CA LEU A 27 -4.32 8.52 -11.79
C LEU A 27 -3.99 9.84 -12.51
N ARG A 28 -4.43 10.99 -11.97
CA ARG A 28 -4.07 12.31 -12.51
C ARG A 28 -2.59 12.64 -12.33
N GLN A 29 -1.96 12.16 -11.26
CA GLN A 29 -0.58 12.50 -10.89
C GLN A 29 0.46 11.52 -11.45
N SER A 30 0.18 10.22 -11.41
CA SER A 30 1.16 9.14 -11.63
C SER A 30 1.17 8.57 -13.05
N GLY A 31 0.14 8.87 -13.86
CA GLY A 31 0.15 8.64 -15.30
C GLY A 31 -0.98 7.78 -15.84
N THR A 32 -0.73 7.16 -17.01
CA THR A 32 -1.75 6.57 -17.88
C THR A 32 -2.23 5.18 -17.40
N ILE A 33 -3.39 4.75 -17.90
CA ILE A 33 -3.89 3.39 -17.68
C ILE A 33 -2.90 2.30 -18.11
N ASP A 34 -2.06 2.56 -19.11
CA ASP A 34 -1.08 1.60 -19.60
C ASP A 34 0.05 1.38 -18.58
N GLN A 35 0.44 2.40 -17.83
CA GLN A 35 1.38 2.23 -16.72
C GLN A 35 0.77 1.37 -15.62
N LEU A 36 -0.49 1.62 -15.25
CA LEU A 36 -1.18 0.79 -14.24
C LEU A 36 -1.30 -0.68 -14.67
N ARG A 37 -1.58 -0.94 -15.94
CA ARG A 37 -1.62 -2.30 -16.51
C ARG A 37 -0.25 -3.00 -16.50
N GLN A 38 0.82 -2.22 -16.61
CA GLN A 38 2.19 -2.73 -16.55
C GLN A 38 2.66 -2.96 -15.10
N THR A 39 2.06 -2.31 -14.11
CA THR A 39 2.36 -2.55 -12.70
C THR A 39 2.07 -4.02 -12.34
N PRO A 40 3.06 -4.77 -11.84
CA PRO A 40 2.87 -6.14 -11.43
C PRO A 40 2.02 -6.23 -10.16
N LEU A 41 1.19 -7.27 -10.04
CA LEU A 41 0.68 -7.66 -8.73
C LEU A 41 1.79 -8.43 -8.00
N ALA A 42 2.43 -7.81 -7.01
CA ALA A 42 3.47 -8.46 -6.23
C ALA A 42 2.89 -9.56 -5.33
N LEU A 43 3.44 -10.77 -5.43
CA LEU A 43 2.93 -11.96 -4.72
C LEU A 43 4.00 -12.56 -3.80
N PRO A 44 3.63 -13.27 -2.71
CA PRO A 44 4.57 -13.94 -1.81
C PRO A 44 5.07 -15.27 -2.42
N THR A 45 5.67 -15.20 -3.61
CA THR A 45 6.24 -16.35 -4.33
C THR A 45 7.75 -16.19 -4.50
N LYS A 46 8.44 -17.28 -4.85
CA LYS A 46 9.89 -17.25 -5.12
C LYS A 46 10.26 -16.48 -6.39
N GLU A 47 9.29 -16.27 -7.28
CA GLU A 47 9.47 -15.46 -8.49
C GLU A 47 9.62 -13.98 -8.11
N PHE A 48 8.73 -13.49 -7.25
CA PHE A 48 8.79 -12.13 -6.76
C PHE A 48 9.89 -11.94 -5.70
N PHE A 49 9.91 -12.81 -4.69
CA PHE A 49 10.79 -12.73 -3.52
C PHE A 49 11.54 -14.05 -3.32
N PRO A 50 12.63 -14.28 -4.08
CA PRO A 50 13.45 -15.49 -3.92
C PRO A 50 14.12 -15.53 -2.53
N ALA A 51 14.33 -16.73 -2.01
CA ALA A 51 15.12 -16.91 -0.80
C ALA A 51 16.61 -16.74 -1.14
N LEU A 52 17.23 -15.68 -0.62
CA LEU A 52 18.62 -15.33 -0.95
C LEU A 52 19.65 -15.81 0.08
N GLY A 53 19.23 -16.46 1.17
CA GLY A 53 20.14 -16.91 2.23
C GLY A 53 20.81 -15.78 3.02
N LEU A 54 20.39 -14.53 2.82
CA LEU A 54 20.87 -13.34 3.52
C LEU A 54 20.22 -13.22 4.90
N ASP A 55 20.84 -12.46 5.80
CA ASP A 55 20.31 -12.13 7.13
C ASP A 55 20.44 -10.63 7.43
N GLY A 56 19.94 -10.23 8.62
CA GLY A 56 20.03 -8.86 9.12
C GLY A 56 19.64 -7.79 8.11
N HIS A 57 20.47 -6.75 8.02
CA HIS A 57 20.26 -5.62 7.12
C HIS A 57 20.41 -5.98 5.63
N GLU A 58 21.29 -6.93 5.29
CA GLU A 58 21.45 -7.39 3.90
C GLU A 58 20.17 -8.01 3.35
N ARG A 59 19.44 -8.75 4.19
CA ARG A 59 18.11 -9.26 3.82
C ARG A 59 17.12 -8.12 3.59
N ALA A 60 17.08 -7.11 4.46
CA ALA A 60 16.19 -5.97 4.28
C ALA A 60 16.49 -5.21 2.98
N LEU A 61 17.75 -4.94 2.69
CA LEU A 61 18.18 -4.31 1.43
C LEU A 61 17.72 -5.12 0.22
N ALA A 62 17.96 -6.44 0.22
CA ALA A 62 17.58 -7.27 -0.89
C ALA A 62 16.05 -7.34 -1.10
N VAL A 63 15.26 -7.32 -0.01
CA VAL A 63 13.80 -7.19 -0.08
C VAL A 63 13.42 -5.82 -0.63
N PHE A 64 14.04 -4.75 -0.13
CA PHE A 64 13.75 -3.38 -0.54
C PHE A 64 14.02 -3.13 -2.02
N GLU A 65 15.13 -3.64 -2.56
CA GLU A 65 15.42 -3.55 -3.99
C GLU A 65 14.35 -4.25 -4.83
N ARG A 66 13.78 -5.37 -4.36
CA ARG A 66 12.63 -6.01 -5.01
C ARG A 66 11.37 -5.16 -4.93
N VAL A 67 11.12 -4.53 -3.77
CA VAL A 67 9.98 -3.62 -3.63
C VAL A 67 10.11 -2.45 -4.60
N LYS A 68 11.28 -1.80 -4.65
CA LYS A 68 11.57 -0.72 -5.62
C LYS A 68 11.42 -1.16 -7.06
N MET A 69 11.92 -2.34 -7.42
CA MET A 69 11.83 -2.89 -8.77
C MET A 69 10.37 -3.07 -9.19
N TYR A 70 9.55 -3.74 -8.37
CA TYR A 70 8.15 -4.00 -8.72
C TYR A 70 7.25 -2.77 -8.61
N SER A 71 7.64 -1.76 -7.83
CA SER A 71 6.95 -0.46 -7.78
C SER A 71 7.32 0.48 -8.93
N GLY A 72 8.26 0.11 -9.81
CA GLY A 72 8.77 0.98 -10.87
C GLY A 72 9.69 2.10 -10.37
N MET A 73 10.20 1.98 -9.14
CA MET A 73 11.03 2.98 -8.47
C MET A 73 12.50 2.54 -8.30
N GLU A 74 13.00 1.59 -9.11
CA GLU A 74 14.38 1.08 -9.03
C GLU A 74 15.42 2.22 -9.05
N GLY A 75 15.23 3.19 -9.95
CA GLY A 75 16.11 4.35 -10.11
C GLY A 75 15.93 5.47 -9.07
N TRP A 76 14.98 5.36 -8.13
CA TRP A 76 14.71 6.42 -7.16
C TRP A 76 15.77 6.42 -6.05
N PRO A 77 16.40 7.57 -5.74
CA PRO A 77 17.43 7.65 -4.72
C PRO A 77 16.80 7.51 -3.34
N VAL A 78 17.08 6.38 -2.67
CA VAL A 78 16.60 6.11 -1.31
C VAL A 78 17.65 5.35 -0.54
N ARG A 79 17.93 5.79 0.69
CA ARG A 79 18.76 5.04 1.63
C ARG A 79 17.88 4.30 2.63
N LEU A 80 18.01 2.97 2.66
CA LEU A 80 17.35 2.15 3.67
C LEU A 80 18.20 2.06 4.93
N VAL A 81 17.59 2.22 6.11
CA VAL A 81 18.28 2.18 7.41
C VAL A 81 17.47 1.38 8.43
N ALA A 82 18.11 0.54 9.23
CA ALA A 82 17.45 -0.05 10.39
C ALA A 82 17.19 1.02 11.45
N GLN A 83 16.01 1.06 12.07
CA GLN A 83 15.67 2.12 13.04
C GLN A 83 16.68 2.26 14.20
N ASN A 84 17.25 1.15 14.67
CA ASN A 84 18.25 1.16 15.75
C ASN A 84 19.59 1.80 15.33
N ASP A 85 19.85 1.89 14.03
CA ASP A 85 21.08 2.44 13.46
C ASP A 85 20.89 3.88 12.95
N MET A 86 19.75 4.51 13.23
CA MET A 86 19.47 5.88 12.81
C MET A 86 20.42 6.87 13.52
N PRO A 87 21.22 7.66 12.77
CA PRO A 87 22.10 8.66 13.37
C PRO A 87 21.31 9.75 14.10
N ALA A 88 21.65 9.98 15.37
CA ALA A 88 21.02 11.01 16.22
C ALA A 88 21.12 12.45 15.67
N PHE A 89 22.05 12.74 14.76
CA PHE A 89 22.25 14.10 14.22
C PHE A 89 21.29 14.45 13.07
N LEU A 90 20.56 13.48 12.53
CA LEU A 90 19.57 13.75 11.49
C LEU A 90 18.31 14.34 12.14
N GLU A 91 18.35 15.29 13.05
CA GLU A 91 17.13 15.86 13.69
C GLU A 91 16.51 17.04 12.92
N GLY A 92 17.01 17.41 11.73
CA GLY A 92 16.62 18.62 11.02
C GLY A 92 15.90 18.43 9.67
N GLY A 93 14.81 17.66 9.61
CA GLY A 93 13.97 17.57 8.40
C GLY A 93 12.49 17.49 8.76
N ALA A 94 11.58 17.66 7.79
CA ALA A 94 10.17 17.42 8.04
C ALA A 94 9.99 15.95 8.45
N PHE A 95 9.55 15.72 9.69
CA PHE A 95 9.29 14.40 10.22
C PHE A 95 7.81 14.07 10.05
N ILE A 96 7.53 13.02 9.28
CA ILE A 96 6.29 12.28 9.46
C ILE A 96 6.55 11.27 10.59
N GLN A 97 6.45 11.74 11.83
CA GLN A 97 6.58 10.91 13.03
C GLN A 97 5.21 10.74 13.66
N HIS A 98 4.65 9.54 13.59
CA HIS A 98 3.37 9.20 14.23
C HIS A 98 3.59 8.56 15.60
N GLU A 99 2.66 8.80 16.52
CA GLU A 99 2.70 8.27 17.90
C GLU A 99 2.59 6.73 17.92
N GLY A 100 3.70 6.04 18.25
CA GLY A 100 3.76 4.59 18.43
C GLY A 100 5.09 3.98 17.98
N SER A 101 5.31 2.68 18.25
CA SER A 101 6.43 1.95 17.63
C SER A 101 6.12 1.77 16.13
N CYS A 102 6.56 2.71 15.30
CA CYS A 102 6.29 2.66 13.86
C CYS A 102 7.09 1.54 13.20
N ALA A 103 6.44 0.73 12.36
CA ALA A 103 7.06 -0.39 11.66
C ALA A 103 8.14 0.05 10.66
N GLY A 104 8.04 1.28 10.14
CA GLY A 104 8.99 1.95 9.27
C GLY A 104 8.78 3.46 9.31
N THR A 105 9.60 4.23 8.61
CA THR A 105 9.39 5.68 8.46
C THR A 105 9.94 6.16 7.13
N PHE A 106 9.28 7.13 6.52
CA PHE A 106 9.79 7.92 5.41
C PHE A 106 10.26 9.30 5.89
N ARG A 107 11.35 9.78 5.30
CA ARG A 107 11.79 11.16 5.44
C ARG A 107 12.56 11.64 4.21
N MET A 108 12.34 12.90 3.88
CA MET A 108 13.19 13.68 2.99
C MET A 108 13.83 14.82 3.78
N ASP A 109 15.14 15.03 3.62
CA ASP A 109 15.81 16.19 4.22
C ASP A 109 15.78 17.42 3.29
N GLU A 110 16.27 18.56 3.79
CA GLU A 110 16.28 19.82 3.03
C GLU A 110 17.13 19.77 1.74
N LYS A 111 18.01 18.77 1.59
CA LYS A 111 18.82 18.57 0.39
C LYS A 111 18.16 17.64 -0.62
N GLY A 112 17.01 17.05 -0.26
CA GLY A 112 16.31 16.06 -1.06
C GLY A 112 16.83 14.64 -0.86
N ASP A 113 17.69 14.39 0.15
CA ASP A 113 18.12 13.03 0.46
C ASP A 113 16.97 12.29 1.15
N VAL A 114 16.57 11.15 0.57
CA VAL A 114 15.48 10.33 1.09
C VAL A 114 16.00 9.16 1.91
N ILE A 115 15.41 9.00 3.09
CA ILE A 115 15.72 7.92 4.03
C ILE A 115 14.42 7.18 4.35
N ILE A 116 14.43 5.88 4.12
CA ILE A 116 13.40 4.97 4.60
C ILE A 116 13.98 4.13 5.74
N THR A 117 13.21 3.96 6.81
CA THR A 117 13.57 3.08 7.92
C THR A 117 12.64 1.89 8.06
N TYR A 118 13.11 0.85 8.74
CA TYR A 118 12.30 -0.30 9.13
C TYR A 118 12.66 -0.76 10.54
N ALA A 119 11.68 -1.32 11.25
CA ALA A 119 11.87 -1.98 12.53
C ALA A 119 12.63 -3.31 12.31
N PRO A 120 13.79 -3.53 12.97
CA PRO A 120 14.61 -4.73 12.74
C PRO A 120 13.88 -6.06 12.92
N ASP A 121 12.88 -6.12 13.81
CA ASP A 121 12.10 -7.33 14.08
C ASP A 121 11.31 -7.80 12.84
N LEU A 122 11.04 -6.93 11.87
CA LEU A 122 10.37 -7.27 10.61
C LEU A 122 11.23 -8.18 9.70
N ILE A 123 12.54 -8.30 9.92
CA ILE A 123 13.41 -9.23 9.17
C ILE A 123 12.93 -10.68 9.26
N HIS A 124 12.26 -11.03 10.36
CA HIS A 124 11.68 -12.36 10.61
C HIS A 124 10.24 -12.50 10.08
N ASN A 125 9.65 -11.41 9.60
CA ASN A 125 8.33 -11.37 8.97
C ASN A 125 8.42 -10.72 7.57
N PRO A 126 8.85 -11.48 6.54
CA PRO A 126 9.06 -10.94 5.19
C PRO A 126 7.84 -10.23 4.60
N ALA A 127 6.63 -10.76 4.82
CA ALA A 127 5.41 -10.14 4.31
C ALA A 127 5.12 -8.80 4.99
N GLY A 128 5.37 -8.69 6.29
CA GLY A 128 5.26 -7.42 7.02
C GLY A 128 6.30 -6.41 6.57
N LEU A 129 7.56 -6.85 6.42
CA LEU A 129 8.63 -6.00 5.89
C LEU A 129 8.30 -5.46 4.50
N ILE A 130 7.82 -6.30 3.59
CA ILE A 130 7.39 -5.88 2.24
C ILE A 130 6.26 -4.86 2.31
N ALA A 131 5.22 -5.12 3.11
CA ALA A 131 4.10 -4.20 3.25
C ALA A 131 4.55 -2.83 3.79
N THR A 132 5.39 -2.81 4.82
CA THR A 132 5.94 -1.59 5.38
C THR A 132 6.78 -0.83 4.35
N LEU A 133 7.73 -1.49 3.70
CA LEU A 133 8.60 -0.82 2.72
C LEU A 133 7.83 -0.28 1.51
N ALA A 134 6.78 -0.97 1.07
CA ALA A 134 5.89 -0.48 0.02
C ALA A 134 5.09 0.76 0.46
N HIS A 135 4.64 0.81 1.72
CA HIS A 135 4.01 2.00 2.31
C HIS A 135 4.97 3.18 2.35
N GLU A 136 6.19 2.99 2.86
CA GLU A 136 7.17 4.08 2.95
C GLU A 136 7.64 4.56 1.56
N LEU A 137 7.68 3.69 0.55
CA LEU A 137 7.89 4.12 -0.84
C LEU A 137 6.67 4.88 -1.40
N GLY A 138 5.47 4.52 -0.96
CA GLY A 138 4.25 5.26 -1.26
C GLY A 138 4.32 6.71 -0.79
N HIS A 139 4.89 6.96 0.39
CA HIS A 139 5.16 8.32 0.85
C HIS A 139 6.09 9.07 -0.10
N TYR A 140 7.17 8.44 -0.55
CA TYR A 140 8.08 9.07 -1.50
C TYR A 140 7.39 9.41 -2.83
N LEU A 141 6.56 8.50 -3.35
CA LEU A 141 5.79 8.78 -4.56
C LEU A 141 4.79 9.93 -4.34
N ASN A 142 4.07 9.94 -3.22
CA ASN A 142 3.09 10.99 -2.91
C ASN A 142 3.74 12.38 -2.79
N GLU A 143 4.91 12.46 -2.13
CA GLU A 143 5.69 13.70 -2.00
C GLU A 143 6.17 14.25 -3.36
N SER A 144 6.24 13.40 -4.39
CA SER A 144 6.63 13.82 -5.75
C SER A 144 5.48 14.43 -6.56
N PHE A 145 4.25 14.40 -6.05
CA PHE A 145 3.08 14.91 -6.75
C PHE A 145 2.86 16.41 -6.54
N ASP A 146 2.22 17.05 -7.51
CA ASP A 146 2.00 18.50 -7.51
C ASP A 146 0.87 18.96 -6.57
N SER A 147 0.12 18.02 -5.99
CA SER A 147 -0.99 18.33 -5.08
C SER A 147 -1.14 17.32 -3.97
N ASP A 148 -1.62 17.79 -2.82
CA ASP A 148 -2.02 16.97 -1.69
C ASP A 148 -3.13 15.97 -2.06
N PRO A 149 -3.25 14.84 -1.33
CA PRO A 149 -4.36 13.90 -1.50
C PRO A 149 -5.71 14.51 -1.12
N PRO A 150 -6.84 13.93 -1.58
CA PRO A 150 -8.17 14.32 -1.15
C PRO A 150 -8.33 14.27 0.37
N GLY A 151 -8.78 15.37 0.97
CA GLY A 151 -8.83 15.57 2.42
C GLY A 151 -7.53 16.09 3.05
N GLY A 152 -6.50 16.35 2.25
CA GLY A 152 -5.27 17.00 2.67
C GLY A 152 -4.41 16.14 3.61
N TRP A 153 -3.59 16.82 4.41
CA TRP A 153 -2.61 16.18 5.31
C TRP A 153 -3.23 15.15 6.26
N ASP A 154 -4.44 15.40 6.77
CA ASP A 154 -5.12 14.51 7.71
C ASP A 154 -5.40 13.11 7.11
N LEU A 155 -5.47 13.00 5.79
CA LEU A 155 -5.69 11.75 5.05
C LEU A 155 -4.46 11.29 4.27
N ASN A 156 -3.28 11.87 4.51
CA ASN A 156 -2.05 11.50 3.81
C ASN A 156 -1.66 10.02 4.01
N GLU A 157 -1.85 9.51 5.23
CA GLU A 157 -1.51 8.12 5.54
C GLU A 157 -2.51 7.09 4.98
N PRO A 158 -3.84 7.29 5.09
CA PRO A 158 -4.81 6.52 4.30
C PRO A 158 -4.55 6.57 2.80
N ALA A 159 -4.15 7.72 2.26
CA ALA A 159 -3.80 7.84 0.84
C ALA A 159 -2.56 7.00 0.52
N THR A 160 -1.55 7.01 1.40
CA THR A 160 -0.33 6.20 1.26
C THR A 160 -0.60 4.69 1.34
N ASP A 161 -1.57 4.26 2.16
CA ASP A 161 -2.06 2.87 2.13
C ASP A 161 -2.57 2.52 0.72
N ILE A 162 -3.33 3.41 0.06
CA ILE A 162 -3.81 3.22 -1.33
C ILE A 162 -2.63 3.26 -2.31
N THR A 163 -1.67 4.17 -2.14
CA THR A 163 -0.45 4.22 -2.97
C THR A 163 0.26 2.88 -2.96
N SER A 164 0.44 2.24 -1.81
CA SER A 164 1.09 0.93 -1.72
C SER A 164 0.36 -0.16 -2.53
N ILE A 165 -0.97 -0.08 -2.60
CA ILE A 165 -1.81 -0.98 -3.39
C ILE A 165 -1.65 -0.69 -4.89
N LEU A 166 -1.67 0.59 -5.27
CA LEU A 166 -1.45 1.05 -6.64
C LEU A 166 -0.06 0.67 -7.16
N LEU A 167 0.95 0.67 -6.29
CA LEU A 167 2.31 0.19 -6.58
C LEU A 167 2.41 -1.34 -6.73
N GLY A 168 1.30 -2.07 -6.59
CA GLY A 168 1.24 -3.52 -6.82
C GLY A 168 1.30 -4.38 -5.56
N PHE A 169 1.38 -3.80 -4.36
CA PHE A 169 1.58 -4.54 -3.10
C PHE A 169 0.30 -4.84 -2.34
N GLY A 170 -0.87 -4.76 -2.99
CA GLY A 170 -2.15 -4.86 -2.30
C GLY A 170 -2.42 -6.18 -1.59
N VAL A 171 -1.84 -7.30 -2.01
CA VAL A 171 -1.90 -8.58 -1.27
C VAL A 171 -1.19 -8.46 0.08
N PHE A 172 -0.01 -7.84 0.11
CA PHE A 172 0.76 -7.62 1.34
C PHE A 172 0.05 -6.61 2.24
N ALA A 173 -0.41 -5.49 1.68
CA ALA A 173 -1.15 -4.46 2.43
C ALA A 173 -2.43 -5.03 3.07
N ALA A 174 -3.24 -5.78 2.32
CA ALA A 174 -4.48 -6.37 2.84
C ALA A 174 -4.21 -7.41 3.96
N ASN A 175 -3.19 -8.25 3.79
CA ASN A 175 -2.84 -9.25 4.80
C ASN A 175 -2.21 -8.66 6.06
N HIS A 176 -1.56 -7.49 5.96
CA HIS A 176 -0.76 -6.87 7.01
C HIS A 176 -1.36 -5.55 7.54
N CYS A 177 -2.63 -5.60 7.96
CA CYS A 177 -3.32 -4.48 8.64
C CYS A 177 -3.36 -4.65 10.16
N LEU A 178 -3.30 -5.88 10.66
CA LEU A 178 -3.30 -6.21 12.09
C LEU A 178 -2.06 -7.03 12.42
N VAL A 179 -1.24 -6.52 13.33
CA VAL A 179 -0.08 -7.22 13.87
C VAL A 179 -0.43 -7.73 15.26
N HIS A 180 -0.45 -9.05 15.38
CA HIS A 180 -0.62 -9.74 16.65
C HIS A 180 0.76 -10.12 17.18
N GLU A 181 1.22 -9.45 18.23
CA GLU A 181 2.43 -9.82 18.95
C GLU A 181 2.03 -10.63 20.17
N THR A 182 2.70 -11.76 20.38
CA THR A 182 2.51 -12.59 21.58
C THR A 182 3.79 -12.53 22.40
N PHE A 183 3.64 -12.27 23.69
CA PHE A 183 4.71 -12.26 24.69
C PHE A 183 4.42 -13.35 25.73
N ASP A 184 5.43 -13.77 26.50
CA ASP A 184 5.24 -14.78 27.56
C ASP A 184 4.18 -14.38 28.60
N SER A 185 3.86 -13.08 28.72
CA SER A 185 2.89 -12.51 29.67
C SER A 185 1.58 -12.02 29.04
N GLY A 186 1.36 -12.18 27.74
CA GLY A 186 0.12 -11.74 27.09
C GLY A 186 0.21 -11.59 25.57
N TYR A 187 -0.76 -10.89 24.97
CA TYR A 187 -0.73 -10.54 23.55
C TYR A 187 -1.05 -9.07 23.34
N ARG A 188 -0.45 -8.44 22.32
CA ARG A 188 -0.73 -7.09 21.86
C ARG A 188 -1.25 -7.17 20.43
N ILE A 189 -2.34 -6.46 20.15
CA ILE A 189 -2.85 -6.26 18.79
C ILE A 189 -2.52 -4.82 18.41
N GLY A 190 -1.61 -4.64 17.47
CA GLY A 190 -1.35 -3.36 16.81
C GLY A 190 -2.09 -3.29 15.47
N LYS A 191 -2.54 -2.10 15.09
CA LYS A 191 -2.98 -1.83 13.71
C LYS A 191 -1.79 -1.25 12.95
N VAL A 192 -1.51 -1.80 11.78
CA VAL A 192 -0.50 -1.28 10.84
C VAL A 192 -1.22 -0.63 9.68
N GLY A 193 -0.99 0.69 9.53
CA GLY A 193 -1.68 1.61 8.64
C GLY A 193 -3.10 1.97 9.05
N TYR A 194 -3.80 2.70 8.18
CA TYR A 194 -4.90 3.59 8.57
C TYR A 194 -6.24 3.12 8.01
N LEU A 195 -6.23 2.51 6.83
CA LEU A 195 -7.38 1.80 6.28
C LEU A 195 -7.60 0.47 7.04
N SER A 196 -8.86 0.09 7.18
CA SER A 196 -9.22 -1.26 7.63
C SER A 196 -8.86 -2.32 6.58
N GLU A 197 -8.79 -3.59 6.99
CA GLU A 197 -8.61 -4.72 6.06
C GLU A 197 -9.64 -4.70 4.92
N LYS A 198 -10.90 -4.34 5.23
CA LYS A 198 -11.97 -4.30 4.24
C LYS A 198 -11.80 -3.16 3.24
N GLU A 199 -11.32 -2.00 3.70
CA GLU A 199 -10.99 -0.86 2.85
C GLU A 199 -9.81 -1.15 1.93
N ARG A 200 -8.77 -1.83 2.43
CA ARG A 200 -7.63 -2.26 1.60
C ARG A 200 -8.04 -3.31 0.56
N VAL A 201 -8.91 -4.25 0.93
CA VAL A 201 -9.47 -5.23 -0.01
C VAL A 201 -10.33 -4.56 -1.08
N PHE A 202 -11.10 -3.52 -0.73
CA PHE A 202 -11.84 -2.73 -1.70
C PHE A 202 -10.91 -2.04 -2.69
N SER A 203 -9.86 -1.37 -2.21
CA SER A 203 -8.84 -0.75 -3.06
C SER A 203 -8.09 -1.77 -3.93
N LEU A 204 -7.76 -2.96 -3.40
CA LEU A 204 -7.18 -4.05 -4.19
C LEU A 204 -8.12 -4.52 -5.31
N ALA A 205 -9.43 -4.57 -5.06
CA ALA A 205 -10.42 -4.89 -6.10
C ALA A 205 -10.41 -3.84 -7.22
N ILE A 206 -10.29 -2.54 -6.87
CA ILE A 206 -10.15 -1.44 -7.85
C ILE A 206 -8.86 -1.63 -8.67
N PHE A 207 -7.72 -1.91 -8.02
CA PHE A 207 -6.45 -2.16 -8.71
C PHE A 207 -6.58 -3.29 -9.73
N LEU A 208 -7.14 -4.45 -9.33
CA LEU A 208 -7.28 -5.60 -10.22
C LEU A 208 -8.19 -5.29 -11.41
N GLU A 209 -9.32 -4.61 -11.17
CA GLU A 209 -10.25 -4.22 -12.23
C GLU A 209 -9.61 -3.26 -13.24
N LEU A 210 -8.99 -2.18 -12.77
CA LEU A 210 -8.39 -1.17 -13.65
C LEU A 210 -7.15 -1.70 -14.38
N SER A 211 -6.35 -2.56 -13.74
CA SER A 211 -5.19 -3.21 -14.37
C SER A 211 -5.57 -4.39 -15.28
N GLY A 212 -6.84 -4.80 -15.31
CA GLY A 212 -7.32 -5.92 -16.12
C GLY A 212 -6.83 -7.29 -15.64
N ARG A 213 -6.57 -7.42 -14.34
CA ARG A 213 -6.07 -8.64 -13.68
C ARG A 213 -7.20 -9.50 -13.14
N ALA A 214 -6.96 -10.81 -13.12
CA ALA A 214 -7.94 -11.75 -12.61
C ALA A 214 -7.87 -11.86 -11.08
N LEU A 215 -9.02 -12.07 -10.42
CA LEU A 215 -9.09 -12.20 -8.96
C LEU A 215 -8.31 -13.41 -8.43
N ASP A 216 -8.20 -14.47 -9.23
CA ASP A 216 -7.47 -15.68 -8.87
C ASP A 216 -5.95 -15.52 -8.86
N GLU A 217 -5.42 -14.40 -9.39
CA GLU A 217 -4.03 -14.00 -9.16
C GLU A 217 -3.80 -13.62 -7.68
N ALA A 218 -4.76 -12.95 -7.03
CA ALA A 218 -4.62 -12.44 -5.66
C ALA A 218 -5.19 -13.38 -4.58
N THR A 219 -6.37 -13.97 -4.82
CA THR A 219 -7.12 -14.73 -3.81
C THR A 219 -6.37 -15.90 -3.15
N PRO A 220 -5.48 -16.66 -3.83
CA PRO A 220 -4.73 -17.75 -3.19
C PRO A 220 -3.76 -17.26 -2.11
N TYR A 221 -3.36 -16.00 -2.18
CA TYR A 221 -2.34 -15.41 -1.31
C TYR A 221 -2.93 -14.52 -0.21
N LEU A 222 -4.25 -14.34 -0.20
CA LEU A 222 -4.97 -13.60 0.86
C LEU A 222 -5.39 -14.52 2.00
N LYS A 223 -5.53 -13.97 3.22
CA LYS A 223 -6.26 -14.67 4.30
C LYS A 223 -7.64 -15.07 3.79
N LYS A 224 -8.11 -16.27 4.13
CA LYS A 224 -9.36 -16.86 3.58
C LYS A 224 -10.58 -15.93 3.65
N TYR A 225 -10.74 -15.15 4.72
CA TYR A 225 -11.86 -14.20 4.83
C TYR A 225 -11.66 -12.96 3.96
N LEU A 226 -10.43 -12.49 3.77
CA LEU A 226 -10.09 -11.40 2.84
C LEU A 226 -10.31 -11.82 1.39
N ALA A 227 -9.95 -13.05 1.02
CA ALA A 227 -10.26 -13.59 -0.31
C ALA A 227 -11.76 -13.61 -0.60
N LYS A 228 -12.60 -13.96 0.39
CA LYS A 228 -14.07 -13.84 0.27
C LYS A 228 -14.51 -12.38 0.12
N GLN A 229 -13.95 -11.48 0.92
CA GLN A 229 -14.24 -10.05 0.82
C GLN A 229 -13.83 -9.48 -0.55
N LEU A 230 -12.73 -9.92 -1.13
CA LEU A 230 -12.27 -9.50 -2.45
C LEU A 230 -13.27 -9.91 -3.53
N ASN A 231 -13.76 -11.15 -3.50
CA ASN A 231 -14.81 -11.59 -4.41
C ASN A 231 -16.09 -10.74 -4.27
N SER A 232 -16.53 -10.48 -3.04
CA SER A 232 -17.70 -9.62 -2.80
C SER A 232 -17.48 -8.17 -3.22
N ALA A 233 -16.28 -7.62 -3.03
CA ALA A 233 -15.91 -6.29 -3.49
C ALA A 233 -15.97 -6.22 -5.01
N ASN A 234 -15.40 -7.21 -5.71
CA ASN A 234 -15.46 -7.27 -7.17
C ASN A 234 -16.90 -7.40 -7.69
N GLU A 235 -17.72 -8.28 -7.11
CA GLU A 235 -19.15 -8.38 -7.45
C GLU A 235 -19.88 -7.04 -7.27
N TYR A 236 -19.51 -6.27 -6.24
CA TYR A 236 -20.04 -4.93 -6.03
C TYR A 236 -19.57 -3.94 -7.11
N LEU A 237 -18.27 -3.90 -7.42
CA LEU A 237 -17.71 -3.07 -8.49
C LEU A 237 -18.39 -3.34 -9.84
N GLN A 238 -18.55 -4.62 -10.21
CA GLN A 238 -19.18 -5.04 -11.48
C GLN A 238 -20.67 -4.72 -11.59
N SER A 239 -21.36 -4.60 -10.45
CA SER A 239 -22.80 -4.36 -10.40
C SER A 239 -23.20 -2.92 -10.10
N SER A 240 -22.22 -2.07 -9.82
CA SER A 240 -22.41 -0.65 -9.50
C SER A 240 -21.82 0.22 -10.62
N GLN A 241 -22.02 1.53 -10.54
CA GLN A 241 -21.38 2.51 -11.42
C GLN A 241 -20.24 3.25 -10.72
N ILE A 242 -19.74 2.71 -9.60
CA ILE A 242 -18.80 3.40 -8.72
C ILE A 242 -17.45 3.70 -9.37
N LEU A 243 -17.01 2.86 -10.32
CA LEU A 243 -15.76 3.06 -11.04
C LEU A 243 -15.86 4.02 -12.22
N ARG A 244 -17.08 4.46 -12.58
CA ARG A 244 -17.30 5.30 -13.76
C ARG A 244 -16.40 6.56 -13.78
N PRO A 245 -16.23 7.30 -12.67
CA PRO A 245 -15.33 8.46 -12.67
C PRO A 245 -13.88 8.12 -13.03
N LEU A 246 -13.39 6.94 -12.61
CA LEU A 246 -12.04 6.49 -12.93
C LEU A 246 -11.95 6.01 -14.38
N GLN A 247 -12.96 5.30 -14.87
CA GLN A 247 -13.01 4.85 -16.26
C GLN A 247 -13.08 6.03 -17.24
N ASP A 248 -13.85 7.06 -16.92
CA ASP A 248 -13.95 8.27 -17.75
C ASP A 248 -12.58 8.97 -17.81
N LEU A 249 -11.88 9.12 -16.68
CA LEU A 249 -10.53 9.71 -16.61
C LEU A 249 -9.50 8.96 -17.45
N LEU A 250 -9.61 7.63 -17.57
CA LEU A 250 -8.66 6.80 -18.30
C LEU A 250 -8.92 6.74 -19.82
N ASN A 251 -10.05 7.28 -20.27
CA ASN A 251 -10.43 7.35 -21.69
C ASN A 251 -10.24 8.76 -22.30
N GLU A 252 -9.84 9.75 -21.50
CA GLU A 252 -9.48 11.11 -21.92
C GLU A 252 -8.03 11.18 -22.42
#